data_AF-A0A7Y6AD79-F1
#
_entry.id   AF-A0A7Y6AD79-F1
#
_cell.length_a   1.000
_cell.length_b   1.000
_cell.length_c   1.000
_cell.angle_alpha   90.00
_cell.angle_beta   90.00
_cell.angle_gamma   90.00
#
_symmetry.space_group_name_H-M   'P 1'
#
loop_
_entity.id
_entity.type
_entity.pdbx_description
1 polymer ?
#
loop_
_entity_poly.entity_id
_entity_poly.type
_entity_poly.pdbx_seq_one_letter_code
_entity_poly.pdbx_strand_id
1 'polypeptide(L)'
;MARRRIGFWYRVVVVVVKPLLLAFTKRDWRGMEHIPTEGGFVTAVNHISYVDPLTYAHFQYDSGREAHFLAKSSLFKIPVVGRIIKGAGQIPVYRDSADAALAFRAAVEAVNRGDCVAVYPEGTITRDKALWPMQGKTGAARIALTTGAPVIPVAQWGAQELLAPYAKRPKLFPRKTMKVIAGPPVDLDEFRGRELTSEVLRGATDRIMDAVTELLSKLREEPVPPRERRRKGKNTPDTAPAAPQDTPAETTQDTTQDAPQDAKKKPASEDVPAAEDGAA
;
A
#
# COMPACT_ATOMS: atom_id res chain seq x y z
N MET A 1 25.42 -4.02 -15.54
CA MET A 1 25.61 -3.93 -14.08
C MET A 1 25.93 -5.31 -13.54
N ALA A 2 27.00 -5.45 -12.76
CA ALA A 2 27.35 -6.73 -12.13
C ALA A 2 26.31 -7.04 -11.03
N ARG A 3 25.53 -8.10 -11.23
CA ARG A 3 24.52 -8.52 -10.26
C ARG A 3 25.23 -9.15 -9.06
N ARG A 4 24.89 -8.74 -7.83
CA ARG A 4 25.37 -9.47 -6.63
C ARG A 4 25.01 -10.95 -6.77
N ARG A 5 25.88 -11.84 -6.29
CA ARG A 5 25.65 -13.28 -6.34
C ARG A 5 24.41 -13.61 -5.50
N ILE A 6 23.33 -13.92 -6.22
CA ILE A 6 22.05 -14.25 -5.60
C ILE A 6 22.15 -15.57 -4.86
N GLY A 7 21.71 -15.58 -3.60
CA GLY A 7 21.68 -16.80 -2.79
C GLY A 7 20.82 -17.89 -3.45
N PHE A 8 21.22 -19.16 -3.28
CA PHE A 8 20.51 -20.31 -3.88
C PHE A 8 18.99 -20.27 -3.63
N TRP A 9 18.59 -20.06 -2.37
CA TRP A 9 17.18 -20.01 -1.98
C TRP A 9 16.43 -18.82 -2.57
N TYR A 10 17.06 -17.64 -2.63
CA TYR A 10 16.47 -16.48 -3.29
C TYR A 10 16.26 -16.76 -4.79
N ARG A 11 17.23 -17.40 -5.45
CA ARG A 11 17.08 -17.83 -6.86
C ARG A 11 15.93 -18.81 -7.05
N VAL A 12 15.73 -19.76 -6.13
CA VAL A 12 14.58 -20.67 -6.16
C VAL A 12 13.26 -19.89 -6.08
N VAL A 13 13.15 -18.92 -5.16
CA VAL A 13 11.96 -18.05 -5.05
C VAL A 13 11.71 -17.34 -6.38
N VAL A 14 12.74 -16.73 -6.95
CA VAL A 14 12.63 -15.99 -8.22
C VAL A 14 12.15 -16.90 -9.36
N VAL A 15 12.76 -18.07 -9.53
CA VAL A 15 12.44 -18.99 -10.64
C VAL A 15 11.00 -19.51 -10.54
N VAL A 16 10.43 -19.58 -9.35
CA VAL A 16 9.03 -19.99 -9.16
C VAL A 16 8.07 -18.81 -9.24
N VAL A 17 8.33 -17.74 -8.47
CA VAL A 17 7.40 -16.62 -8.29
C VAL A 17 7.36 -15.70 -9.51
N LYS A 18 8.50 -15.39 -10.12
CA LYS A 18 8.55 -14.42 -11.23
C LYS A 18 7.78 -14.89 -12.46
N PRO A 19 7.92 -16.15 -12.95
CA PRO A 19 7.11 -16.62 -14.08
C PRO A 19 5.61 -16.60 -13.79
N LEU A 20 5.19 -16.98 -12.58
CA LEU A 20 3.79 -16.89 -12.17
C LEU A 20 3.28 -15.45 -12.21
N LEU A 21 4.04 -14.49 -11.66
CA LEU A 21 3.68 -13.07 -11.74
C LEU A 21 3.59 -12.58 -13.19
N LEU A 22 4.53 -12.97 -14.05
CA LEU A 22 4.50 -12.58 -15.47
C LEU A 22 3.34 -13.20 -16.25
N ALA A 23 2.89 -14.40 -15.87
CA ALA A 23 1.72 -15.04 -16.47
C ALA A 23 0.42 -14.29 -16.14
N PHE A 24 0.25 -13.85 -14.88
CA PHE A 24 -1.01 -13.27 -14.39
C PHE A 24 -1.04 -11.74 -14.29
N THR A 25 0.10 -11.06 -14.42
CA THR A 25 0.18 -9.60 -14.28
C THR A 25 1.04 -8.96 -15.38
N LYS A 26 0.82 -7.67 -15.63
CA LYS A 26 1.72 -6.78 -16.39
C LYS A 26 2.53 -5.95 -15.40
N ARG A 27 3.63 -5.34 -15.84
CA ARG A 27 4.50 -4.50 -14.99
C ARG A 27 4.77 -3.15 -15.64
N ASP A 28 4.76 -2.12 -14.82
CA ASP A 28 5.15 -0.75 -15.15
C ASP A 28 6.08 -0.27 -14.02
N TRP A 29 7.39 -0.43 -14.26
CA TRP A 29 8.46 -0.11 -13.31
C TRP A 29 9.07 1.24 -13.67
N ARG A 30 9.09 2.16 -12.71
CA ARG A 30 9.64 3.52 -12.87
C ARG A 30 10.60 3.84 -11.72
N GLY A 31 11.56 4.73 -11.96
CA GLY A 31 12.47 5.20 -10.91
C GLY A 31 13.52 4.19 -10.45
N MET A 32 13.81 3.14 -11.22
CA MET A 32 14.82 2.13 -10.86
C MET A 32 16.23 2.75 -10.77
N GLU A 33 16.47 3.87 -11.45
CA GLU A 33 17.69 4.68 -11.36
C GLU A 33 17.96 5.22 -9.94
N HIS A 34 16.95 5.30 -9.07
CA HIS A 34 17.12 5.71 -7.68
C HIS A 34 17.50 4.56 -6.74
N ILE A 35 17.52 3.32 -7.23
CA ILE A 35 17.90 2.17 -6.43
C ILE A 35 19.43 2.08 -6.34
N PRO A 36 20.02 2.14 -5.12
CA PRO A 36 21.46 2.01 -4.97
C PRO A 36 21.98 0.67 -5.52
N THR A 37 22.98 0.74 -6.38
CA THR A 37 23.66 -0.43 -6.96
C THR A 37 24.58 -1.11 -5.94
N GLU A 38 25.09 -0.33 -4.98
CA GLU A 38 26.01 -0.73 -3.92
C GLU A 38 25.56 -0.18 -2.56
N GLY A 39 26.16 -0.71 -1.49
CA GLY A 39 25.77 -0.37 -0.13
C GLY A 39 24.38 -0.91 0.25
N GLY A 40 24.02 -0.68 1.51
CA GLY A 40 22.73 -1.07 2.06
C GLY A 40 21.80 0.11 2.08
N PHE A 41 20.51 -0.16 2.00
CA PHE A 41 19.49 0.88 2.00
C PHE A 41 18.17 0.34 2.53
N VAL A 42 17.31 1.27 2.92
CA VAL A 42 15.95 0.97 3.36
C VAL A 42 14.99 1.40 2.26
N THR A 43 14.00 0.59 1.92
CA THR A 43 12.87 1.05 1.12
C THR A 43 11.63 1.20 1.97
N ALA A 44 10.94 2.31 1.77
CA ALA A 44 9.67 2.60 2.43
C ALA A 44 8.56 2.51 1.37
N VAL A 45 7.70 1.50 1.49
CA VAL A 45 6.66 1.19 0.50
C VAL A 45 5.27 1.35 1.11
N ASN A 46 4.31 1.97 0.42
CA ASN A 46 2.90 1.94 0.86
C ASN A 46 2.33 0.52 0.77
N HIS A 47 1.29 0.18 1.54
CA HIS A 47 0.73 -1.18 1.57
C HIS A 47 -0.78 -1.18 1.31
N ILE A 48 -1.22 -1.76 0.19
CA ILE A 48 -2.62 -1.77 -0.29
C ILE A 48 -3.16 -3.17 -0.61
N SER A 49 -2.32 -4.21 -0.67
CA SER A 49 -2.74 -5.59 -0.95
C SER A 49 -1.81 -6.64 -0.34
N TYR A 50 -2.31 -7.86 -0.09
CA TYR A 50 -1.46 -8.99 0.33
C TYR A 50 -0.46 -9.43 -0.74
N VAL A 51 -0.68 -9.07 -2.02
CA VAL A 51 0.25 -9.40 -3.11
C VAL A 51 1.41 -8.39 -3.23
N ASP A 52 1.36 -7.27 -2.50
CA ASP A 52 2.36 -6.21 -2.54
C ASP A 52 3.81 -6.69 -2.33
N PRO A 53 4.12 -7.58 -1.37
CA PRO A 53 5.50 -8.04 -1.19
C PRO A 53 6.02 -8.80 -2.42
N LEU A 54 5.13 -9.48 -3.16
CA LEU A 54 5.52 -10.22 -4.36
C LEU A 54 5.78 -9.29 -5.54
N THR A 55 4.93 -8.27 -5.71
CA THR A 55 5.07 -7.28 -6.80
C THR A 55 6.30 -6.41 -6.56
N TYR A 56 6.51 -5.94 -5.33
CA TYR A 56 7.68 -5.16 -4.97
C TYR A 56 8.97 -5.99 -5.01
N ALA A 57 8.96 -7.25 -4.57
CA ALA A 57 10.12 -8.13 -4.73
C ALA A 57 10.52 -8.33 -6.21
N HIS A 58 9.53 -8.41 -7.11
CA HIS A 58 9.78 -8.50 -8.55
C HIS A 58 10.40 -7.21 -9.09
N PHE A 59 9.88 -6.04 -8.71
CA PHE A 59 10.50 -4.75 -9.04
C PHE A 59 11.94 -4.68 -8.54
N GLN A 60 12.20 -5.04 -7.28
CA GLN A 60 13.53 -4.99 -6.69
C GLN A 60 14.50 -5.95 -7.39
N TYR A 61 14.04 -7.16 -7.69
CA TYR A 61 14.84 -8.13 -8.45
C TYR A 61 15.23 -7.57 -9.83
N ASP A 62 14.30 -6.93 -10.54
CA ASP A 62 14.54 -6.34 -11.85
C ASP A 62 15.46 -5.11 -11.78
N SER A 63 15.46 -4.36 -10.68
CA SER A 63 16.45 -3.28 -10.43
C SER A 63 17.85 -3.81 -10.06
N GLY A 64 18.04 -5.14 -10.02
CA GLY A 64 19.33 -5.78 -9.80
C GLY A 64 19.69 -6.02 -8.35
N ARG A 65 18.74 -5.84 -7.42
CA ARG A 65 18.94 -5.91 -5.97
C ARG A 65 17.95 -6.90 -5.34
N GLU A 66 18.22 -7.36 -4.11
CA GLU A 66 17.35 -8.31 -3.40
C GLU A 66 16.58 -7.60 -2.29
N ALA A 67 15.27 -7.86 -2.17
CA ALA A 67 14.45 -7.33 -1.07
C ALA A 67 14.43 -8.27 0.14
N HIS A 68 14.79 -7.75 1.30
CA HIS A 68 14.65 -8.41 2.60
C HIS A 68 13.51 -7.75 3.39
N PHE A 69 12.39 -8.45 3.50
CA PHE A 69 11.20 -7.98 4.20
C PHE A 69 11.24 -8.36 5.67
N LEU A 70 10.62 -7.50 6.47
CA LEU A 70 10.21 -7.82 7.83
C LEU A 70 8.93 -8.66 7.79
N ALA A 71 9.07 -9.98 7.94
CA ALA A 71 7.98 -10.94 7.76
C ALA A 71 7.56 -11.59 9.09
N LYS A 72 6.25 -11.85 9.25
CA LYS A 72 5.70 -12.43 10.48
C LYS A 72 6.40 -13.75 10.85
N SER A 73 6.88 -13.87 12.09
CA SER A 73 7.64 -15.03 12.57
C SER A 73 6.91 -16.37 12.41
N SER A 74 5.56 -16.37 12.40
CA SER A 74 4.78 -17.57 12.12
C SER A 74 5.03 -18.16 10.73
N LEU A 75 5.39 -17.34 9.72
CA LEU A 75 5.74 -17.82 8.38
C LEU A 75 7.02 -18.67 8.40
N PHE A 76 7.94 -18.39 9.32
CA PHE A 76 9.21 -19.11 9.46
C PHE A 76 9.03 -20.51 10.07
N LYS A 77 7.89 -20.75 10.72
CA LYS A 77 7.55 -22.04 11.33
C LYS A 77 6.84 -23.00 10.36
N ILE A 78 6.40 -22.51 9.20
CA ILE A 78 5.72 -23.34 8.20
C ILE A 78 6.76 -24.26 7.52
N PRO A 79 6.57 -25.58 7.48
CA PRO A 79 7.47 -26.48 6.79
C PRO A 79 7.69 -26.06 5.34
N VAL A 80 8.92 -26.20 4.83
CA VAL A 80 9.37 -25.77 3.49
C VAL A 80 9.37 -24.25 3.30
N VAL A 81 8.22 -23.57 3.46
CA VAL A 81 8.11 -22.10 3.35
C VAL A 81 9.09 -21.41 4.27
N GLY A 82 9.18 -21.85 5.53
CA GLY A 82 10.11 -21.30 6.53
C GLY A 82 11.57 -21.42 6.12
N ARG A 83 11.96 -22.53 5.47
CA ARG A 83 13.34 -22.70 4.95
C ARG A 83 13.60 -21.76 3.78
N ILE A 84 12.63 -21.62 2.89
CA ILE A 84 12.73 -20.75 1.71
C ILE A 84 12.86 -19.30 2.14
N ILE A 85 11.97 -18.79 3.00
CA ILE A 85 12.03 -17.39 3.43
C ILE A 85 13.27 -17.10 4.28
N LYS A 86 13.69 -18.05 5.15
CA LYS A 86 14.94 -17.91 5.90
C LYS A 86 16.15 -17.90 4.97
N GLY A 87 16.18 -18.81 3.99
CA GLY A 87 17.25 -18.90 3.00
C GLY A 87 17.28 -17.71 2.03
N ALA A 88 16.14 -17.07 1.78
CA ALA A 88 16.02 -15.83 1.02
C ALA A 88 16.32 -14.58 1.88
N GLY A 89 16.85 -14.76 3.10
CA GLY A 89 17.31 -13.68 3.98
C GLY A 89 16.19 -12.81 4.58
N GLN A 90 14.96 -13.30 4.64
CA GLN A 90 13.84 -12.53 5.20
C GLN A 90 13.99 -12.39 6.73
N ILE A 91 13.57 -11.26 7.28
CA ILE A 91 13.80 -10.89 8.68
C ILE A 91 12.54 -11.20 9.50
N PRO A 92 12.60 -12.09 10.51
CA PRO A 92 11.42 -12.42 11.31
C PRO A 92 11.03 -11.26 12.24
N VAL A 93 9.76 -10.85 12.19
CA VAL A 93 9.14 -9.96 13.18
C VAL A 93 8.17 -10.70 14.07
N TYR A 94 8.24 -10.38 15.36
CA TYR A 94 7.42 -10.94 16.41
C TYR A 94 6.46 -9.85 16.92
N ARG A 95 5.34 -10.26 17.51
CA ARG A 95 4.34 -9.30 18.02
C ARG A 95 4.72 -8.73 19.38
N ASP A 96 5.64 -9.36 20.09
CA ASP A 96 6.03 -9.02 21.46
C ASP A 96 7.20 -8.02 21.49
N SER A 97 7.22 -7.13 22.49
CA SER A 97 8.11 -5.97 22.54
C SER A 97 9.60 -6.33 22.69
N ALA A 98 9.92 -7.37 23.45
CA ALA A 98 11.30 -7.85 23.62
C ALA A 98 11.91 -8.32 22.28
N ASP A 99 11.08 -8.92 21.43
CA ASP A 99 11.50 -9.47 20.14
C ASP A 99 11.48 -8.43 19.01
N ALA A 100 10.79 -7.29 19.19
CA ALA A 100 10.88 -6.17 18.26
C ALA A 100 12.31 -5.61 18.18
N ALA A 101 13.07 -5.66 19.29
CA ALA A 101 14.48 -5.29 19.33
C ALA A 101 15.36 -6.24 18.51
N LEU A 102 15.03 -7.54 18.48
CA LEU A 102 15.75 -8.53 17.66
C LEU A 102 15.53 -8.27 16.16
N ALA A 103 14.29 -8.03 15.74
CA ALA A 103 13.99 -7.71 14.35
C ALA A 103 14.68 -6.41 13.89
N PHE A 104 14.72 -5.40 14.78
CA PHE A 104 15.44 -4.17 14.53
C PHE A 104 16.95 -4.40 14.35
N ARG A 105 17.60 -5.14 15.25
CA ARG A 105 19.03 -5.49 15.13
C ARG A 105 19.33 -6.23 13.83
N ALA A 106 18.52 -7.23 13.49
CA ALA A 106 18.69 -7.99 12.24
C ALA A 106 18.53 -7.11 10.99
N ALA A 107 17.64 -6.11 11.02
CA ALA A 107 17.50 -5.14 9.95
C ALA A 107 18.71 -4.21 9.83
N VAL A 108 19.22 -3.70 10.94
CA VAL A 108 20.46 -2.90 10.98
C VAL A 108 21.64 -3.70 10.43
N GLU A 109 21.80 -4.96 10.85
CA GLU A 109 22.84 -5.86 10.34
C GLU A 109 22.71 -6.09 8.83
N ALA A 110 21.49 -6.32 8.32
CA ALA A 110 21.26 -6.50 6.89
C ALA A 110 21.65 -5.27 6.08
N VAL A 111 21.24 -4.08 6.52
CA VAL A 111 21.67 -2.83 5.88
C VAL A 111 23.20 -2.68 5.92
N ASN A 112 23.84 -2.95 7.05
CA ASN A 112 25.31 -2.84 7.17
C ASN A 112 26.07 -3.86 6.29
N ARG A 113 25.50 -5.02 5.97
CA ARG A 113 26.06 -5.97 4.99
C ARG A 113 25.88 -5.53 3.52
N GLY A 114 25.17 -4.43 3.31
CA GLY A 114 24.87 -3.92 1.99
C GLY A 114 23.60 -4.48 1.39
N ASP A 115 22.65 -4.96 2.20
CA ASP A 115 21.38 -5.52 1.74
C ASP A 115 20.29 -4.43 1.70
N CYS A 116 19.23 -4.66 0.91
CA CYS A 116 18.05 -3.79 0.88
C CYS A 116 17.00 -4.31 1.87
N VAL A 117 16.68 -3.51 2.88
CA VAL A 117 15.61 -3.82 3.84
C VAL A 117 14.32 -3.12 3.42
N ALA A 118 13.33 -3.93 3.06
CA ALA A 118 12.03 -3.47 2.60
C ALA A 118 11.05 -3.35 3.77
N VAL A 119 10.56 -2.12 4.00
CA VAL A 119 9.65 -1.79 5.09
C VAL A 119 8.35 -1.26 4.51
N TYR A 120 7.23 -1.81 4.99
CA TYR A 120 5.90 -1.21 4.85
C TYR A 120 5.63 -0.38 6.11
N PRO A 121 5.83 0.95 6.11
CA PRO A 121 5.85 1.71 7.35
C PRO A 121 4.49 1.71 8.06
N GLU A 122 3.39 1.59 7.32
CA GLU A 122 2.03 1.45 7.86
C GLU A 122 1.88 0.24 8.80
N GLY A 123 2.70 -0.80 8.60
CA GLY A 123 2.71 -2.03 9.40
C GLY A 123 1.51 -2.96 9.18
N THR A 124 0.61 -2.61 8.26
CA THR A 124 -0.56 -3.38 7.80
C THR A 124 -1.01 -2.80 6.47
N ILE A 125 -1.83 -3.54 5.72
CA ILE A 125 -2.55 -2.99 4.56
C ILE A 125 -3.38 -1.79 5.02
N THR A 126 -3.38 -0.71 4.22
CA THR A 126 -4.15 0.51 4.50
C THR A 126 -5.62 0.19 4.75
N ARG A 127 -6.23 1.00 5.62
CA ARG A 127 -7.69 0.99 5.87
C ARG A 127 -8.37 2.22 5.28
N ASP A 128 -7.62 3.11 4.64
CA ASP A 128 -8.20 4.24 3.93
C ASP A 128 -8.99 3.74 2.72
N LYS A 129 -10.22 4.25 2.56
CA LYS A 129 -11.12 3.81 1.48
C LYS A 129 -10.60 4.16 0.09
N ALA A 130 -9.84 5.25 -0.02
CA ALA A 130 -9.19 5.66 -1.26
C ALA A 130 -7.73 5.16 -1.34
N LEU A 131 -7.36 4.22 -0.47
CA LEU A 131 -6.07 3.52 -0.47
C LEU A 131 -4.86 4.45 -0.35
N TRP A 132 -5.02 5.60 0.29
CA TRP A 132 -3.89 6.44 0.66
C TRP A 132 -3.10 5.84 1.84
N PRO A 133 -1.78 6.10 1.94
CA PRO A 133 -0.97 5.61 3.03
C PRO A 133 -1.44 6.19 4.37
N MET A 134 -1.52 5.34 5.39
CA MET A 134 -1.80 5.76 6.77
C MET A 134 -0.54 6.31 7.46
N GLN A 135 -0.68 6.78 8.70
CA GLN A 135 0.48 7.13 9.53
C GLN A 135 1.47 5.96 9.66
N GLY A 136 2.74 6.22 9.35
CA GLY A 136 3.81 5.24 9.45
C GLY A 136 4.26 4.96 10.89
N LYS A 137 4.77 3.76 11.12
CA LYS A 137 5.58 3.39 12.29
C LYS A 137 7.02 3.83 12.07
N THR A 138 7.75 4.05 13.16
CA THR A 138 9.10 4.63 13.13
C THR A 138 10.23 3.68 12.75
N GLY A 139 9.92 2.43 12.38
CA GLY A 139 10.92 1.39 12.12
C GLY A 139 11.88 1.75 10.98
N ALA A 140 11.36 2.20 9.83
CA ALA A 140 12.19 2.59 8.68
C ALA A 140 13.15 3.75 9.02
N ALA A 141 12.61 4.81 9.63
CA ALA A 141 13.41 5.96 10.07
C ALA A 141 14.47 5.54 11.10
N ARG A 142 14.11 4.70 12.07
CA ARG A 142 15.06 4.23 13.09
C ARG A 142 16.21 3.44 12.46
N ILE A 143 15.93 2.53 11.52
CA ILE A 143 16.98 1.75 10.84
C ILE A 143 17.91 2.69 10.06
N ALA A 144 17.34 3.61 9.29
CA ALA A 144 18.11 4.54 8.47
C ALA A 144 19.00 5.47 9.30
N LEU A 145 18.46 6.07 10.38
CA LEU A 145 19.23 6.98 11.23
C LEU A 145 20.28 6.25 12.07
N THR A 146 20.06 4.98 12.45
CA THR A 146 21.07 4.16 13.14
C THR A 146 22.21 3.71 12.22
N THR A 147 21.90 3.37 10.96
CA THR A 147 22.89 2.84 10.00
C THR A 147 23.55 3.92 9.15
N GLY A 148 22.94 5.10 9.08
CA GLY A 148 23.31 6.13 8.11
C GLY A 148 22.84 5.84 6.68
N ALA A 149 22.17 4.72 6.42
CA ALA A 149 21.76 4.32 5.08
C ALA A 149 20.67 5.23 4.47
N PRO A 150 20.61 5.37 3.13
CA PRO A 150 19.53 6.11 2.48
C PRO A 150 18.19 5.38 2.60
N VAL A 151 17.10 6.16 2.65
CA VAL A 151 15.74 5.64 2.52
C VAL A 151 15.22 5.95 1.12
N ILE A 152 14.89 4.94 0.34
CA ILE A 152 14.26 5.09 -0.97
C ILE A 152 12.73 5.02 -0.79
N PRO A 153 11.99 6.10 -1.07
CA PRO A 153 10.53 6.06 -1.04
C PRO A 153 10.03 5.33 -2.28
N VAL A 154 9.02 4.47 -2.10
CA VAL A 154 8.43 3.70 -3.20
C VAL A 154 6.92 3.75 -3.08
N ALA A 155 6.25 4.06 -4.18
CA ALA A 155 4.81 3.92 -4.29
C ALA A 155 4.43 2.77 -5.23
N GLN A 156 3.36 2.06 -4.88
CA GLN A 156 2.81 0.98 -5.68
C GLN A 156 1.30 1.09 -5.84
N TRP A 157 0.82 0.62 -7.00
CA TRP A 157 -0.58 0.60 -7.40
C TRP A 157 -0.89 -0.57 -8.35
N GLY A 158 -2.16 -0.95 -8.45
CA GLY A 158 -2.69 -2.00 -9.30
C GLY A 158 -2.77 -3.38 -8.61
N ALA A 159 -1.97 -3.59 -7.57
CA ALA A 159 -2.02 -4.81 -6.74
C ALA A 159 -3.41 -5.06 -6.11
N GLN A 160 -4.10 -4.00 -5.71
CA GLN A 160 -5.49 -4.03 -5.22
C GLN A 160 -6.49 -4.51 -6.26
N GLU A 161 -6.20 -4.36 -7.56
CA GLU A 161 -7.08 -4.84 -8.64
C GLU A 161 -6.96 -6.35 -8.84
N LEU A 162 -5.77 -6.90 -8.55
CA LEU A 162 -5.51 -8.34 -8.55
C LEU A 162 -6.10 -8.99 -7.30
N LEU A 163 -5.82 -8.41 -6.13
CA LEU A 163 -6.37 -8.88 -4.87
C LEU A 163 -6.70 -7.67 -4.00
N ALA A 164 -7.99 -7.37 -3.88
CA ALA A 164 -8.45 -6.24 -3.09
C ALA A 164 -8.01 -6.36 -1.62
N PRO A 165 -7.83 -5.23 -0.91
CA PRO A 165 -7.52 -5.24 0.53
C PRO A 165 -8.44 -6.20 1.28
N TYR A 166 -7.85 -7.08 2.09
CA TYR A 166 -8.58 -8.05 2.93
C TYR A 166 -9.42 -9.10 2.18
N ALA A 167 -9.41 -9.10 0.85
CA ALA A 167 -10.07 -10.14 0.06
C ALA A 167 -9.27 -11.45 0.11
N LYS A 168 -9.98 -12.57 -0.10
CA LYS A 168 -9.39 -13.92 -0.13
C LYS A 168 -9.21 -14.49 -1.54
N ARG A 169 -9.90 -13.94 -2.53
CA ARG A 169 -9.93 -14.47 -3.90
C ARG A 169 -9.30 -13.47 -4.88
N PRO A 170 -8.22 -13.84 -5.59
CA PRO A 170 -7.62 -12.98 -6.59
C PRO A 170 -8.42 -12.99 -7.90
N LYS A 171 -8.40 -11.86 -8.61
CA LYS A 171 -8.98 -11.67 -9.94
C LYS A 171 -7.86 -11.78 -10.99
N LEU A 172 -7.54 -13.01 -11.39
CA LEU A 172 -6.41 -13.29 -12.28
C LEU A 172 -6.61 -12.80 -13.72
N PHE A 173 -7.87 -12.65 -14.15
CA PHE A 173 -8.23 -12.24 -15.51
C PHE A 173 -9.23 -11.07 -15.49
N PRO A 174 -9.10 -10.09 -16.41
CA PRO A 174 -7.94 -9.87 -17.28
C PRO A 174 -6.70 -9.47 -16.46
N ARG A 175 -5.50 -9.70 -17.02
CA ARG A 175 -4.21 -9.39 -16.38
C ARG A 175 -4.17 -7.92 -15.93
N LYS A 176 -3.85 -7.68 -14.67
CA LYS A 176 -3.73 -6.34 -14.06
C LYS A 176 -2.30 -5.82 -14.17
N THR A 177 -2.13 -4.50 -14.27
CA THR A 177 -0.80 -3.87 -14.34
C THR A 177 -0.33 -3.50 -12.94
N MET A 178 0.77 -4.12 -12.50
CA MET A 178 1.45 -3.74 -11.27
C MET A 178 2.34 -2.53 -11.58
N LYS A 179 1.99 -1.39 -11.01
CA LYS A 179 2.72 -0.14 -11.16
C LYS A 179 3.57 0.08 -9.92
N VAL A 180 4.86 0.29 -10.08
CA VAL A 180 5.76 0.66 -8.97
C VAL A 180 6.65 1.81 -9.45
N ILE A 181 6.74 2.85 -8.63
CA ILE A 181 7.64 3.97 -8.82
C ILE A 181 8.51 4.15 -7.57
N ALA A 182 9.82 4.09 -7.74
CA ALA A 182 10.77 4.54 -6.73
C ALA A 182 11.11 6.02 -6.94
N GLY A 183 11.34 6.76 -5.87
CA GLY A 183 11.77 8.16 -5.91
C GLY A 183 13.22 8.32 -5.46
N PRO A 184 13.78 9.55 -5.55
CA PRO A 184 15.10 9.83 -5.02
C PRO A 184 15.17 9.57 -3.50
N PRO A 185 16.36 9.33 -2.93
CA PRO A 185 16.54 9.17 -1.50
C PRO A 185 15.87 10.31 -0.71
N VAL A 186 15.14 9.96 0.34
CA VAL A 186 14.52 10.94 1.22
C VAL A 186 15.64 11.68 1.96
N ASP A 187 15.63 13.01 1.87
CA ASP A 187 16.49 13.86 2.67
C ASP A 187 16.07 13.75 4.15
N LEU A 188 17.00 13.25 4.96
CA LEU A 188 16.85 13.06 6.40
C LEU A 188 17.98 13.77 7.17
N ASP A 189 18.72 14.68 6.54
CA ASP A 189 19.94 15.24 7.11
C ASP A 189 19.66 16.02 8.39
N GLU A 190 18.50 16.69 8.48
CA GLU A 190 18.04 17.38 9.70
C GLU A 190 17.85 16.46 10.93
N PHE A 191 17.75 15.14 10.72
CA PHE A 191 17.57 14.14 11.76
C PHE A 191 18.85 13.37 12.07
N ARG A 192 19.87 13.43 11.21
CA ARG A 192 21.13 12.69 11.38
C ARG A 192 21.95 13.26 12.55
N GLY A 193 22.65 12.38 13.27
CA GLY A 193 23.51 12.76 14.40
C GLY A 193 22.76 13.21 15.66
N ARG A 194 21.44 13.35 15.61
CA ARG A 194 20.60 13.66 16.77
C ARG A 194 20.32 12.40 17.60
N GLU A 195 20.04 12.59 18.88
CA GLU A 195 19.50 11.52 19.72
C GLU A 195 18.18 11.00 19.13
N LEU A 196 18.01 9.68 19.08
CA LEU A 196 16.85 9.02 18.46
C LEU A 196 15.62 9.03 19.37
N THR A 197 15.18 10.24 19.75
CA THR A 197 13.97 10.46 20.52
C THR A 197 12.72 10.14 19.69
N SER A 198 11.58 9.95 20.37
CA SER A 198 10.29 9.71 19.70
C SER A 198 9.90 10.82 18.71
N GLU A 199 10.27 12.06 19.01
CA GLU A 199 10.01 13.23 18.16
C GLU A 199 10.86 13.20 16.89
N VAL A 200 12.18 13.00 17.01
CA VAL A 200 13.10 12.88 15.87
C VAL A 200 12.66 11.75 14.93
N LEU A 201 12.35 10.58 15.50
CA LEU A 201 11.89 9.43 14.74
C LEU A 201 10.53 9.69 14.08
N ARG A 202 9.63 10.42 14.74
CA ARG A 202 8.34 10.79 14.17
C ARG A 202 8.50 11.75 13.00
N GLY A 203 9.29 12.81 13.14
CA GLY A 203 9.59 13.78 12.08
C GLY A 203 10.19 13.11 10.85
N ALA A 204 11.22 12.28 11.05
CA ALA A 204 11.84 11.52 9.96
C ALA A 204 10.85 10.55 9.28
N THR A 205 9.98 9.90 10.07
CA THR A 205 8.95 9.01 9.51
C THR A 205 7.92 9.79 8.69
N ASP A 206 7.48 10.94 9.18
CA ASP A 206 6.51 11.78 8.49
C ASP A 206 7.11 12.24 7.14
N ARG A 207 8.38 12.69 7.12
CA ARG A 207 9.12 13.04 5.90
C ARG A 207 9.19 11.90 4.88
N ILE A 208 9.46 10.67 5.34
CA ILE A 208 9.46 9.46 4.50
C ILE A 208 8.06 9.20 3.92
N MET A 209 7.02 9.27 4.76
CA MET A 209 5.65 8.98 4.34
C MET A 209 5.10 10.03 3.38
N ASP A 210 5.52 11.28 3.49
CA ASP A 210 5.17 12.32 2.53
C ASP A 210 5.76 12.02 1.16
N ALA A 211 7.04 11.66 1.09
CA ALA A 211 7.69 11.29 -0.17
C ALA A 211 7.00 10.08 -0.83
N VAL A 212 6.64 9.05 -0.05
CA VAL A 212 5.85 7.90 -0.54
C VAL A 212 4.49 8.35 -1.07
N THR A 213 3.84 9.29 -0.39
CA THR A 213 2.51 9.75 -0.79
C THR A 213 2.54 10.64 -2.03
N GLU A 214 3.56 11.48 -2.18
CA GLU A 214 3.78 12.27 -3.39
C GLU A 214 4.06 11.39 -4.60
N LEU A 215 4.83 10.31 -4.43
CA LEU A 215 5.00 9.30 -5.48
C LEU A 215 3.69 8.61 -5.84
N LEU A 216 2.86 8.28 -4.85
CA LEU A 216 1.56 7.65 -5.09
C LEU A 216 0.60 8.61 -5.82
N SER A 217 0.62 9.89 -5.46
CA SER A 217 -0.11 10.95 -6.15
C SER A 217 0.28 11.04 -7.63
N LYS A 218 1.59 11.05 -7.93
CA LYS A 218 2.08 11.00 -9.32
C LYS A 218 1.65 9.73 -10.06
N LEU A 219 1.65 8.58 -9.37
CA LEU A 219 1.29 7.29 -9.96
C LEU A 219 -0.20 7.17 -10.29
N ARG A 220 -1.04 7.86 -9.50
CA ARG A 220 -2.52 7.87 -9.62
C ARG A 220 -3.05 9.07 -10.41
N GLU A 221 -2.22 10.08 -10.63
CA GLU A 221 -2.63 11.37 -11.22
C GLU A 221 -3.74 12.05 -10.39
N GLU A 222 -3.64 11.93 -9.06
CA GLU A 222 -4.59 12.48 -8.09
C GLU A 222 -3.87 13.40 -7.08
N PRO A 223 -4.50 14.48 -6.59
CA PRO A 223 -3.89 15.37 -5.62
C PRO A 223 -3.63 14.66 -4.29
N VAL A 224 -2.54 15.06 -3.64
CA VAL A 224 -2.15 14.58 -2.32
C VAL A 224 -3.21 14.98 -1.28
N PRO A 225 -3.78 14.06 -0.49
CA PRO A 225 -4.78 14.40 0.52
C PRO A 225 -4.13 15.09 1.73
N PRO A 226 -4.88 15.92 2.49
CA PRO A 226 -4.39 16.55 3.72
C PRO A 226 -3.81 15.52 4.71
N ARG A 227 -2.69 15.86 5.36
CA ARG A 227 -1.97 14.95 6.28
C ARG A 227 -2.85 14.45 7.44
N GLU A 228 -3.80 15.27 7.92
CA GLU A 228 -4.71 14.95 9.02
C GLU A 228 -5.56 13.71 8.73
N ARG A 229 -5.98 13.54 7.47
CA ARG A 229 -6.75 12.37 7.03
C ARG A 229 -5.94 11.07 7.16
N ARG A 230 -4.61 11.14 6.96
CA ARG A 230 -3.71 9.98 7.08
C ARG A 230 -3.45 9.56 8.53
N ARG A 231 -3.51 10.50 9.48
CA ARG A 231 -3.32 10.23 10.92
C ARG A 231 -4.49 9.48 11.54
N LYS A 232 -5.72 9.77 11.13
CA LYS A 232 -6.92 9.24 11.80
C LYS A 232 -7.28 7.79 11.42
N GLY A 233 -6.79 7.25 10.30
CA GLY A 233 -6.96 5.84 9.91
C GLY A 233 -8.41 5.32 9.89
N LYS A 234 -9.40 6.22 9.97
CA LYS A 234 -10.84 5.98 10.03
C LYS A 234 -11.58 7.19 9.44
N ASN A 235 -12.48 6.88 8.50
CA ASN A 235 -13.60 7.66 7.97
C ASN A 235 -13.57 9.18 8.20
N THR A 236 -13.21 9.92 7.17
CA THR A 236 -13.92 11.16 6.83
C THR A 236 -14.57 10.89 5.48
N PRO A 237 -15.90 11.03 5.33
CA PRO A 237 -16.49 11.03 4.00
C PRO A 237 -16.02 12.32 3.33
N ASP A 238 -15.09 12.22 2.39
CA ASP A 238 -14.90 13.33 1.46
C ASP A 238 -16.12 13.31 0.55
N THR A 239 -16.89 14.40 0.63
CA THR A 239 -17.97 14.78 -0.26
C THR A 239 -17.53 14.45 -1.69
N ALA A 240 -18.30 13.61 -2.38
CA ALA A 240 -18.08 13.34 -3.79
C ALA A 240 -18.01 14.69 -4.54
N PRO A 241 -17.11 14.86 -5.52
CA PRO A 241 -17.22 15.99 -6.42
C PRO A 241 -18.60 15.91 -7.07
N ALA A 242 -19.36 17.01 -6.97
CA ALA A 242 -20.66 17.14 -7.59
C ALA A 242 -20.56 16.68 -9.05
N ALA A 243 -21.50 15.82 -9.45
CA ALA A 243 -21.70 15.47 -10.84
C ALA A 243 -21.77 16.77 -11.66
N PRO A 244 -21.19 16.81 -12.88
CA PRO A 244 -21.32 17.98 -13.73
C PRO A 244 -22.81 18.28 -13.92
N GLN A 245 -23.21 19.46 -13.47
CA GLN A 245 -24.55 19.97 -13.72
C GLN A 245 -24.65 20.23 -15.22
N ASP A 246 -25.48 19.45 -15.90
CA ASP A 246 -25.92 19.74 -17.25
C ASP A 246 -26.44 21.18 -17.28
N THR A 247 -25.79 22.01 -18.09
CA THR A 247 -26.22 23.37 -18.39
C THR A 247 -27.37 23.26 -19.38
N PRO A 248 -28.61 23.69 -19.06
CA PRO A 248 -29.64 23.78 -20.08
C PRO A 248 -29.34 25.03 -20.92
N ALA A 249 -29.11 24.83 -22.21
CA ALA A 249 -29.10 25.88 -23.19
C ALA A 249 -30.48 26.56 -23.24
N GLU A 250 -30.47 27.88 -23.22
CA GLU A 250 -31.62 28.76 -23.36
C GLU A 250 -32.02 28.92 -24.83
N THR A 251 -33.22 29.48 -25.04
CA THR A 251 -33.91 29.92 -26.28
C THR A 251 -34.72 28.83 -26.99
N THR A 252 -36.04 28.96 -27.29
CA THR A 252 -36.90 30.14 -27.47
C THR A 252 -38.39 29.71 -27.41
N GLN A 253 -39.25 30.70 -27.14
CA GLN A 253 -40.72 30.72 -27.01
C GLN A 253 -41.51 30.11 -28.19
N ASP A 254 -42.72 29.56 -27.95
CA ASP A 254 -44.01 30.21 -28.30
C ASP A 254 -45.25 29.38 -27.83
N THR A 255 -46.33 30.12 -27.53
CA THR A 255 -47.76 29.87 -27.23
C THR A 255 -48.39 28.51 -27.66
N THR A 256 -49.37 27.91 -26.95
CA THR A 256 -50.78 28.37 -26.81
C THR A 256 -51.56 27.46 -25.84
N GLN A 257 -52.65 28.03 -25.29
CA GLN A 257 -53.71 27.53 -24.40
C GLN A 257 -54.36 26.17 -24.77
N ASP A 258 -54.80 25.38 -23.77
CA ASP A 258 -56.22 25.25 -23.38
C ASP A 258 -56.44 24.29 -22.19
N ALA A 259 -57.49 24.54 -21.42
CA ALA A 259 -57.96 23.77 -20.25
C ALA A 259 -59.24 22.97 -20.62
N PRO A 260 -60.08 22.50 -19.66
CA PRO A 260 -59.95 21.33 -18.78
C PRO A 260 -61.19 20.39 -18.88
N GLN A 261 -61.20 19.25 -18.15
CA GLN A 261 -62.43 18.59 -17.62
C GLN A 261 -62.04 17.38 -16.73
N ASP A 262 -62.38 17.40 -15.43
CA ASP A 262 -63.54 16.74 -14.77
C ASP A 262 -63.37 15.22 -14.61
N ALA A 263 -63.79 14.52 -13.56
CA ALA A 263 -64.23 14.76 -12.18
C ALA A 263 -64.47 13.36 -11.55
N LYS A 264 -64.68 13.31 -10.22
CA LYS A 264 -65.33 12.23 -9.41
C LYS A 264 -64.44 11.02 -9.02
N LYS A 265 -64.48 10.46 -7.79
CA LYS A 265 -65.13 10.75 -6.49
C LYS A 265 -64.51 9.76 -5.46
N LYS A 266 -64.26 10.25 -4.23
CA LYS A 266 -63.94 9.54 -2.96
C LYS A 266 -65.17 8.70 -2.48
N PRO A 267 -65.22 7.98 -1.31
CA PRO A 267 -64.24 7.82 -0.21
C PRO A 267 -64.17 6.46 0.55
N ALA A 268 -63.27 6.40 1.56
CA ALA A 268 -63.39 5.82 2.94
C ALA A 268 -63.73 4.32 3.12
N SER A 269 -63.30 3.57 4.13
CA SER A 269 -62.57 3.79 5.39
C SER A 269 -62.17 2.42 5.97
N GLU A 270 -61.13 2.42 6.81
CA GLU A 270 -60.95 1.70 8.10
C GLU A 270 -61.68 0.34 8.33
N ASP A 271 -60.95 -0.73 8.68
CA ASP A 271 -60.65 -1.07 10.09
C ASP A 271 -59.82 -2.37 10.25
N VAL A 272 -59.20 -2.45 11.42
CA VAL A 272 -58.17 -3.34 12.01
C VAL A 272 -58.86 -4.48 12.82
N PRO A 273 -58.23 -5.44 13.54
CA PRO A 273 -57.12 -6.42 13.35
C PRO A 273 -57.51 -7.90 13.69
N ALA A 274 -56.48 -8.75 13.91
CA ALA A 274 -56.41 -9.96 14.78
C ALA A 274 -56.94 -11.28 14.16
N ALA A 275 -56.45 -12.49 14.43
CA ALA A 275 -55.44 -13.10 15.31
C ALA A 275 -55.04 -14.46 14.66
N GLU A 276 -53.80 -14.92 14.82
CA GLU A 276 -53.41 -16.11 15.61
C GLU A 276 -53.39 -17.47 14.88
N ASP A 277 -52.46 -18.30 15.40
CA ASP A 277 -52.22 -19.74 15.22
C ASP A 277 -51.71 -20.25 13.86
N GLY A 278 -50.74 -21.15 13.78
CA GLY A 278 -50.05 -21.92 14.82
C GLY A 278 -49.12 -22.95 14.17
N ALA A 279 -48.06 -23.28 14.91
CA ALA A 279 -47.19 -24.45 14.88
C ALA A 279 -47.21 -25.44 13.68
N ALA A 280 -46.02 -25.65 13.10
CA ALA A 280 -45.31 -26.93 13.12
C ALA A 280 -43.81 -26.70 12.84
#